data_AF-A0A0M0K8L6-F1
#
_entry.id   AF-A0A0M0K8L6-F1
#
_cell.length_a   1.000
_cell.length_b   1.000
_cell.length_c   1.000
_cell.angle_alpha   90.00
_cell.angle_beta   90.00
_cell.angle_gamma   90.00
#
_symmetry.space_group_name_H-M   'P 1'
#
loop_
_entity.id
_entity.type
_entity.pdbx_description
1 polymer ?
#
loop_
_entity_poly.entity_id
_entity_poly.type
_entity_poly.pdbx_seq_one_letter_code
_entity_poly.pdbx_strand_id
1 'polypeptide(L)'
;MELRLAGYVKGIKRAGYTCAEAKQAGYTCAEAKAVGYTCAEAKQAGYTCPEARQGGYTCAVAKQGGFTLAQMKQAGYTCAEARQGGYTCAEAKQAGFTCAEAKRAGYVEGLKQAGY
;
A
#
# COMPACT_ATOMS: atom_id res chain seq x y z
N MET A 1 5.88 25.71 -15.40
CA MET A 1 5.69 24.76 -14.29
C MET A 1 4.19 24.63 -14.07
N GLU A 2 3.47 23.96 -14.99
CA GLU A 2 2.01 24.11 -15.12
C GLU A 2 1.34 22.85 -15.72
N LEU A 3 1.71 21.66 -15.24
CA LEU A 3 1.07 20.40 -15.66
C LEU A 3 0.04 19.85 -14.64
N ARG A 4 -0.40 20.68 -13.70
CA ARG A 4 -1.44 20.35 -12.69
C ARG A 4 -2.84 20.85 -13.07
N LEU A 5 -3.16 20.94 -14.36
CA LEU A 5 -4.54 21.16 -14.80
C LEU A 5 -5.29 19.82 -14.72
N ALA A 6 -6.25 19.76 -13.80
CA ALA A 6 -7.04 18.61 -13.37
C ALA A 6 -7.75 17.76 -14.46
N GLY A 7 -7.59 18.11 -15.74
CA GLY A 7 -8.02 17.31 -16.89
C GLY A 7 -6.95 16.36 -17.45
N TYR A 8 -5.65 16.68 -17.37
CA TYR A 8 -4.60 15.85 -17.98
C TYR A 8 -4.27 14.61 -17.16
N VAL A 9 -4.44 14.69 -15.84
CA VAL A 9 -4.20 13.60 -14.89
C VAL A 9 -5.06 12.39 -15.29
N LYS A 10 -6.37 12.55 -15.50
CA LYS A 10 -7.26 11.44 -15.91
C LYS A 10 -6.90 10.77 -17.24
N GLY A 11 -6.05 11.40 -18.07
CA GLY A 11 -5.71 10.94 -19.40
C GLY A 11 -4.38 10.21 -19.51
N ILE A 12 -3.44 10.32 -18.56
CA ILE A 12 -2.06 9.82 -18.78
C ILE A 12 -1.99 8.32 -19.05
N LYS A 13 -2.74 7.50 -18.29
CA LYS A 13 -2.80 6.05 -18.54
C LYS A 13 -3.49 5.72 -19.88
N ARG A 14 -4.45 6.54 -20.29
CA ARG A 14 -5.16 6.43 -21.58
C ARG A 14 -4.31 6.90 -22.77
N ALA A 15 -3.39 7.83 -22.52
CA ALA A 15 -2.44 8.35 -23.47
C ALA A 15 -1.20 7.45 -23.63
N GLY A 16 -1.16 6.31 -22.93
CA GLY A 16 -0.09 5.32 -23.06
C GLY A 16 1.11 5.55 -22.14
N TYR A 17 1.07 6.54 -21.25
CA TYR A 17 2.14 6.73 -20.27
C TYR A 17 2.15 5.60 -19.26
N THR A 18 3.33 5.29 -18.77
CA THR A 18 3.53 4.34 -17.67
C THR A 18 3.46 5.03 -16.31
N CYS A 19 3.25 4.25 -15.25
CA CYS A 19 3.27 4.76 -13.89
C CYS A 19 4.63 5.38 -13.52
N ALA A 20 5.72 4.88 -14.11
CA ALA A 20 7.08 5.40 -13.92
C ALA A 20 7.24 6.80 -14.52
N GLU A 21 6.75 7.01 -15.74
CA GLU A 21 6.73 8.33 -16.38
C GLU A 21 5.86 9.31 -15.60
N ALA A 22 4.71 8.87 -15.09
CA ALA A 22 3.88 9.68 -14.20
C ALA A 22 4.69 10.10 -12.95
N LYS A 23 5.41 9.17 -12.33
CA LYS A 23 6.27 9.49 -11.17
C LYS A 23 7.36 10.50 -11.53
N GLN A 24 8.02 10.32 -12.68
CA GLN A 24 9.04 11.25 -13.16
C GLN A 24 8.48 12.64 -13.47
N ALA A 25 7.24 12.70 -13.94
CA ALA A 25 6.50 13.95 -14.14
C ALA A 25 6.02 14.59 -12.83
N GLY A 26 6.31 13.99 -11.66
CA GLY A 26 5.98 14.53 -10.34
C GLY A 26 4.59 14.18 -9.83
N TYR A 27 3.95 13.15 -10.41
CA TYR A 27 2.68 12.66 -9.91
C TYR A 27 2.87 11.96 -8.57
N THR A 28 1.87 12.12 -7.70
CA THR A 28 1.81 11.39 -6.43
C THR A 28 1.16 10.02 -6.62
N CYS A 29 1.37 9.13 -5.65
CA CYS A 29 0.73 7.81 -5.68
C CYS A 29 -0.81 7.90 -5.64
N ALA A 30 -1.36 8.96 -5.00
CA ALA A 30 -2.80 9.25 -4.98
C ALA A 30 -3.32 9.58 -6.39
N GLU A 31 -2.60 10.43 -7.12
CA GLU A 31 -2.92 10.77 -8.50
C GLU A 31 -2.79 9.53 -9.39
N ALA A 32 -1.70 8.76 -9.23
CA ALA A 32 -1.52 7.52 -9.97
C ALA A 32 -2.70 6.55 -9.75
N LYS A 33 -3.19 6.42 -8.51
CA LYS A 33 -4.38 5.63 -8.19
C LYS A 33 -5.64 6.21 -8.85
N ALA A 34 -5.82 7.52 -8.79
CA ALA A 34 -6.99 8.20 -9.34
C ALA A 34 -7.13 8.05 -10.87
N VAL A 35 -6.01 7.83 -11.56
CA VAL A 35 -5.97 7.61 -13.01
C VAL A 35 -6.02 6.13 -13.38
N GLY A 36 -6.13 5.24 -12.38
CA GLY A 36 -6.32 3.81 -12.57
C GLY A 36 -5.03 2.99 -12.62
N TYR A 37 -3.89 3.51 -12.16
CA TYR A 37 -2.74 2.65 -11.90
C TYR A 37 -2.99 1.77 -10.67
N THR A 38 -2.53 0.53 -10.76
CA THR A 38 -2.56 -0.43 -9.67
C THR A 38 -1.38 -0.21 -8.73
N CYS A 39 -1.46 -0.76 -7.51
CA CYS A 39 -0.35 -0.68 -6.57
C CYS A 39 0.89 -1.44 -7.06
N ALA A 40 0.72 -2.50 -7.86
CA ALA A 40 1.82 -3.19 -8.51
C ALA A 40 2.56 -2.27 -9.50
N GLU A 41 1.81 -1.56 -10.36
CA GLU A 41 2.37 -0.58 -11.28
C GLU A 41 3.07 0.56 -10.52
N ALA A 42 2.47 1.04 -9.42
CA ALA A 42 3.10 2.04 -8.56
C ALA A 42 4.41 1.52 -7.94
N LYS A 43 4.44 0.28 -7.44
CA LYS A 43 5.66 -0.31 -6.91
C LYS A 43 6.74 -0.45 -7.99
N GLN A 44 6.37 -0.89 -9.19
CA GLN A 44 7.29 -1.01 -10.33
C GLN A 44 7.81 0.36 -10.80
N ALA A 45 6.97 1.40 -10.72
CA ALA A 45 7.37 2.79 -10.94
C ALA A 45 8.28 3.34 -9.84
N GLY A 46 8.55 2.57 -8.78
CA GLY A 46 9.42 2.95 -7.67
C GLY A 46 8.72 3.72 -6.57
N TYR A 47 7.38 3.80 -6.53
CA TYR A 47 6.67 4.32 -5.36
C TYR A 47 6.92 3.43 -4.15
N THR A 48 7.23 4.06 -3.02
CA THR A 48 7.47 3.39 -1.76
C THR A 48 6.15 3.06 -1.06
N CYS A 49 6.20 2.13 -0.10
CA CYS A 49 5.04 1.75 0.70
C CYS A 49 4.37 2.93 1.44
N PRO A 50 5.10 3.90 2.05
CA PRO A 50 4.47 5.10 2.62
C PRO A 50 3.82 6.00 1.58
N GLU A 51 4.41 6.15 0.39
CA GLU A 51 3.77 6.89 -0.71
C GLU A 51 2.46 6.22 -1.14
N ALA A 52 2.44 4.88 -1.24
CA ALA A 52 1.22 4.12 -1.51
C ALA A 52 0.16 4.32 -0.41
N ARG A 53 0.57 4.34 0.85
CA ARG A 53 -0.36 4.63 1.95
C ARG A 53 -0.95 6.03 1.85
N GLN A 54 -0.12 7.05 1.61
CA GLN A 54 -0.57 8.41 1.37
C GLN A 54 -1.46 8.51 0.12
N GLY A 55 -1.22 7.64 -0.86
CA GLY A 55 -2.07 7.44 -2.03
C GLY A 55 -3.44 6.84 -1.74
N GLY A 56 -3.71 6.46 -0.48
CA GLY A 56 -4.93 5.80 -0.08
C GLY A 56 -5.03 4.36 -0.55
N TYR A 57 -3.91 3.70 -0.86
CA TYR A 57 -3.90 2.26 -1.06
C TYR A 57 -4.15 1.57 0.28
N THR A 58 -5.08 0.61 0.30
CA THR A 58 -5.33 -0.18 1.51
C THR A 58 -4.28 -1.29 1.63
N CYS A 59 -4.16 -1.85 2.83
CA CYS A 59 -3.25 -2.96 3.09
C CYS A 59 -3.48 -4.16 2.13
N ALA A 60 -4.75 -4.47 1.80
CA ALA A 60 -5.11 -5.49 0.81
C ALA A 60 -4.51 -5.19 -0.57
N VAL A 61 -4.66 -3.94 -1.04
CA VAL A 61 -4.17 -3.54 -2.37
C VAL A 61 -2.65 -3.47 -2.37
N ALA A 62 -2.04 -3.01 -1.29
CA ALA A 62 -0.58 -3.04 -1.12
C ALA A 62 -0.04 -4.48 -1.13
N LYS A 63 -0.75 -5.45 -0.53
CA LYS A 63 -0.42 -6.89 -0.58
C LYS A 63 -0.45 -7.39 -2.03
N GLN A 64 -1.50 -7.06 -2.76
CA GLN A 64 -1.61 -7.40 -4.18
C GLN A 64 -0.56 -6.69 -5.05
N GLY A 65 -0.14 -5.48 -4.66
CA GLY A 65 0.99 -4.78 -5.26
C GLY A 65 2.36 -5.40 -4.95
N GLY A 66 2.39 -6.47 -4.13
CA GLY A 66 3.61 -7.16 -3.73
C GLY A 66 4.38 -6.48 -2.60
N PHE A 67 3.77 -5.54 -1.88
CA PHE A 67 4.38 -5.02 -0.65
C PHE A 67 4.30 -6.08 0.45
N THR A 68 5.39 -6.22 1.20
CA THR A 68 5.44 -7.11 2.35
C THR A 68 4.84 -6.41 3.56
N LEU A 69 4.28 -7.19 4.49
CA LEU A 69 3.67 -6.61 5.68
C LEU A 69 4.69 -5.86 6.56
N ALA A 70 5.97 -6.26 6.54
CA ALA A 70 7.05 -5.52 7.19
C ALA A 70 7.23 -4.11 6.60
N GLN A 71 7.18 -3.96 5.26
CA GLN A 71 7.24 -2.65 4.60
C GLN A 71 6.00 -1.80 4.94
N MET A 72 4.83 -2.44 5.02
CA MET A 72 3.61 -1.76 5.43
C MET A 72 3.71 -1.28 6.88
N LYS A 73 4.24 -2.10 7.78
CA LYS A 73 4.49 -1.68 9.16
C LYS A 73 5.41 -0.46 9.22
N GLN A 74 6.49 -0.45 8.44
CA GLN A 74 7.39 0.71 8.33
C GLN A 74 6.70 1.93 7.71
N ALA A 75 5.76 1.73 6.79
CA ALA A 75 4.89 2.79 6.25
C ALA A 75 3.80 3.26 7.24
N GLY A 76 3.72 2.64 8.42
CA GLY A 76 2.79 2.97 9.49
C GLY A 76 1.42 2.33 9.37
N TYR A 77 1.24 1.31 8.51
CA TYR A 77 0.03 0.49 8.54
C TYR A 77 -0.08 -0.23 9.87
N THR A 78 -1.29 -0.26 10.41
CA THR A 78 -1.59 -0.91 11.68
C THR A 78 -1.85 -2.40 11.50
N CYS A 79 -1.73 -3.16 12.58
CA CYS A 79 -2.06 -4.59 12.59
C CYS A 79 -3.55 -4.85 12.25
N ALA A 80 -4.43 -3.90 12.56
CA ALA A 80 -5.84 -3.97 12.21
C ALA A 80 -6.06 -3.84 10.69
N GLU A 81 -5.37 -2.90 10.05
CA GLU A 81 -5.35 -2.77 8.59
C GLU A 81 -4.76 -4.02 7.93
N ALA A 82 -3.71 -4.60 8.52
CA ALA A 82 -3.15 -5.88 8.08
C ALA A 82 -4.21 -6.99 8.09
N ARG A 83 -4.96 -7.10 9.18
CA ARG A 83 -6.04 -8.08 9.29
C ARG A 83 -7.13 -7.86 8.24
N GLN A 84 -7.55 -6.62 8.06
CA GLN A 84 -8.50 -6.26 7.00
C GLN A 84 -7.94 -6.54 5.59
N GLY A 85 -6.61 -6.46 5.45
CA GLY A 85 -5.86 -6.85 4.26
C GLY A 85 -5.77 -8.35 4.00
N GLY A 86 -6.35 -9.19 4.88
CA GLY A 86 -6.28 -10.63 4.77
C GLY A 86 -4.92 -11.21 5.18
N TYR A 87 -4.17 -10.51 6.03
CA TYR A 87 -3.00 -11.09 6.69
C TYR A 87 -3.42 -11.93 7.89
N THR A 88 -2.62 -12.95 8.17
CA THR A 88 -2.76 -13.81 9.34
C THR A 88 -1.98 -13.27 10.52
N CYS A 89 -2.30 -13.77 11.73
CA CYS A 89 -1.58 -13.39 12.95
C CYS A 89 -0.08 -13.76 12.87
N ALA A 90 0.24 -14.88 12.21
CA ALA A 90 1.61 -15.33 11.98
C ALA A 90 2.37 -14.36 11.06
N GLU A 91 1.75 -13.93 9.95
CA GLU A 91 2.34 -12.91 9.07
C GLU A 91 2.53 -11.58 9.82
N ALA A 92 1.58 -11.18 10.66
CA ALA A 92 1.72 -10.00 11.51
C ALA A 92 2.93 -10.12 12.45
N LYS A 93 3.14 -11.30 13.04
CA LYS A 93 4.30 -11.55 13.89
C LYS A 93 5.60 -11.47 13.12
N GLN A 94 5.65 -12.07 11.93
CA GLN A 94 6.83 -12.01 11.05
C GLN A 94 7.14 -10.59 10.60
N ALA A 95 6.12 -9.75 10.41
CA ALA A 95 6.29 -8.32 10.16
C ALA A 95 6.75 -7.52 11.40
N GLY A 96 6.85 -8.18 12.55
CA GLY A 96 7.31 -7.62 13.81
C GLY A 96 6.22 -6.94 14.63
N PHE A 97 4.93 -7.10 14.31
CA PHE A 97 3.86 -6.64 15.20
C PHE A 97 3.93 -7.39 16.55
N THR A 98 3.61 -6.68 17.63
CA THR A 98 3.61 -7.25 18.98
C THR A 98 2.30 -7.99 19.28
N CYS A 99 2.32 -8.87 20.30
CA CYS A 99 1.13 -9.56 20.78
C CYS A 99 -0.01 -8.58 21.12
N ALA A 100 0.32 -7.45 21.76
CA ALA A 100 -0.65 -6.42 22.10
C ALA A 100 -1.29 -5.78 20.87
N GLU A 101 -0.50 -5.49 19.82
CA GLU A 101 -1.01 -4.94 18.55
C GLU A 101 -1.90 -5.95 17.83
N ALA A 102 -1.49 -7.22 17.76
CA ALA A 102 -2.28 -8.28 17.16
C ALA A 102 -3.59 -8.53 17.93
N LYS A 103 -3.56 -8.50 19.26
CA LYS A 103 -4.76 -8.59 20.10
C LYS A 103 -5.70 -7.41 19.89
N ARG A 104 -5.17 -6.17 19.81
CA ARG A 104 -5.94 -4.96 19.49
C ARG A 104 -6.56 -5.00 18.08
N ALA A 105 -5.88 -5.61 17.13
CA ALA A 105 -6.40 -5.86 15.79
C ALA A 105 -7.50 -6.95 15.75
N GLY A 106 -7.74 -7.64 16.86
CA GLY A 106 -8.73 -8.70 16.96
C GLY A 106 -8.25 -10.06 16.46
N TYR A 107 -6.94 -10.27 16.35
CA TYR A 107 -6.39 -11.63 16.20
C TYR A 107 -6.48 -12.35 17.54
N VAL A 108 -7.66 -12.73 18.01
CA VAL A 108 -7.80 -13.40 19.32
C VAL A 108 -7.45 -14.90 19.23
N GLU A 109 -7.84 -15.56 18.15
CA GLU A 109 -7.63 -17.01 17.96
C GLU A 109 -6.27 -17.34 17.33
N GLY A 110 -5.71 -16.41 16.55
CA GLY A 110 -4.45 -16.60 15.84
C GLY A 110 -3.17 -16.36 16.66
N LEU A 111 -3.26 -15.73 17.84
CA LEU A 111 -2.08 -15.37 18.65
C LEU A 111 -1.29 -16.59 19.10
N LYS A 112 -2.00 -17.61 19.62
CA LYS A 112 -1.38 -18.84 20.10
C LYS A 112 -0.73 -19.64 18.96
N GLN A 113 -1.37 -19.65 17.78
CA GLN A 113 -0.85 -20.32 16.58
C GLN A 113 0.36 -19.58 15.97
N ALA A 114 0.36 -18.25 16.03
CA ALA A 114 1.52 -17.45 15.64
C ALA A 114 2.67 -17.56 16.67
N GLY A 115 2.43 -18.14 17.84
CA GLY A 115 3.41 -18.36 18.89
C GLY A 115 3.81 -17.09 19.64
N TYR A 116 2.88 -16.14 19.77
CA TYR A 116 3.06 -14.97 20.63
C TYR A 116 3.11 -15.31 22.12
#